data_AF-A0A3D5D0E5-F1
#
_entry.id   AF-A0A3D5D0E5-F1
#
_cell.length_a   1.000
_cell.length_b   1.000
_cell.length_c   1.000
_cell.angle_alpha   90.00
_cell.angle_beta   90.00
_cell.angle_gamma   90.00
#
_symmetry.space_group_name_H-M   'P 1'
#
loop_
_entity.id
_entity.type
_entity.pdbx_description
1 polymer ?
#
loop_
_entity_poly.entity_id
_entity_poly.type
_entity_poly.pdbx_seq_one_letter_code
_entity_poly.pdbx_strand_id
1 'polypeptide(L)'
;MKLAILLQYIAPKQLLTAAAGKLAHWQAGGLTTAFIGWFVRKYHVNMEEALNGDIASYASFNLFFTRPLKPGARPLADNAFVCPVDG
;
A
#
# COMPACT_ATOMS: atom_id res chain seq x y z
N MET A 1 -3.30 8.10 -29.72
CA MET A 1 -2.95 7.22 -28.58
C MET A 1 -2.84 8.09 -27.33
N LYS A 2 -3.32 7.63 -26.16
CA LYS A 2 -3.32 8.42 -24.92
C LYS A 2 -1.87 8.60 -24.41
N LEU A 3 -1.46 9.82 -24.07
CA LEU A 3 -0.10 10.16 -23.61
C LEU A 3 0.43 9.23 -22.49
N ALA A 4 -0.44 8.84 -21.55
CA ALA A 4 -0.11 7.92 -20.47
C ALA A 4 0.40 6.55 -20.96
N ILE A 5 -0.16 6.04 -22.07
CA ILE A 5 0.24 4.76 -22.66
C ILE A 5 1.65 4.88 -23.25
N LEU A 6 1.95 6.00 -23.93
CA LEU A 6 3.27 6.25 -24.49
C LEU A 6 4.34 6.32 -23.39
N LEU A 7 4.05 7.02 -22.29
CA LEU A 7 4.94 7.07 -21.13
C LEU A 7 5.17 5.68 -20.54
N GLN A 8 4.13 4.84 -20.45
CA GLN A 8 4.27 3.46 -19.97
C GLN A 8 5.16 2.60 -20.87
N TYR A 9 5.11 2.78 -22.20
CA TYR A 9 5.97 2.05 -23.13
C TYR A 9 7.44 2.41 -22.96
N ILE A 10 7.74 3.71 -22.86
CA ILE A 10 9.11 4.23 -22.79
C ILE A 10 9.73 4.06 -21.40
N ALA A 11 8.91 4.03 -20.35
CA ALA A 11 9.40 3.96 -18.98
C ALA A 11 10.25 2.69 -18.72
N PRO A 12 11.43 2.82 -18.07
CA PRO A 12 12.25 1.70 -17.63
C PRO A 12 11.63 1.05 -16.38
N LYS A 13 10.54 0.32 -16.59
CA LYS A 13 9.65 -0.22 -15.54
C LYS A 13 10.40 -0.97 -14.43
N GLN A 14 11.33 -1.86 -14.78
CA GLN A 14 12.10 -2.62 -13.80
C GLN A 14 12.97 -1.73 -12.90
N LEU A 15 13.61 -0.70 -13.47
CA LEU A 15 14.44 0.23 -12.71
C LEU A 15 13.58 1.06 -11.75
N LEU A 16 12.41 1.53 -12.23
CA LEU A 16 11.46 2.25 -11.41
C LEU A 16 10.95 1.38 -10.24
N THR A 17 10.60 0.12 -10.50
CA THR A 17 10.18 -0.83 -9.47
C THR A 17 11.29 -1.09 -8.45
N ALA A 18 12.53 -1.31 -8.90
CA ALA A 18 13.66 -1.54 -8.00
C ALA A 18 13.96 -0.31 -7.12
N ALA A 19 13.90 0.90 -7.69
CA ALA A 19 14.07 2.14 -6.95
C ALA A 19 12.93 2.36 -5.94
N ALA A 20 11.68 2.17 -6.36
CA ALA A 20 10.52 2.27 -5.49
C ALA A 20 10.58 1.25 -4.35
N GLY A 21 11.00 0.01 -4.62
CA GLY A 21 11.16 -1.02 -3.60
C GLY A 21 12.21 -0.64 -2.54
N LYS A 22 13.36 -0.11 -2.95
CA LYS A 22 14.39 0.41 -2.03
C LYS A 22 13.86 1.55 -1.16
N LEU A 23 13.15 2.50 -1.76
CA LEU A 23 12.55 3.62 -1.04
C LEU A 23 11.43 3.16 -0.08
N ALA A 24 10.62 2.18 -0.48
CA ALA A 24 9.54 1.66 0.34
C ALA A 24 10.05 0.91 1.59
N HIS A 25 11.22 0.26 1.51
CA HIS A 25 11.86 -0.39 2.65
C HIS A 25 12.65 0.56 3.54
N TRP A 26 12.96 1.77 3.06
CA TRP A 26 13.75 2.73 3.82
C TRP A 26 12.96 3.25 5.04
N GLN A 27 13.62 3.23 6.19
CA GLN A 27 13.07 3.70 7.47
C GLN A 27 13.55 5.12 7.75
N ALA A 28 12.83 6.11 7.24
CA ALA A 28 13.20 7.52 7.32
C ALA A 28 12.40 8.28 8.41
N GLY A 29 11.81 7.55 9.37
CA GLY A 29 11.07 8.12 10.51
C GLY A 29 9.97 9.08 10.05
N GLY A 30 10.08 10.35 10.44
CA GLY A 30 9.07 11.38 10.13
C GLY A 30 8.78 11.57 8.64
N LEU A 31 9.76 11.35 7.74
CA LEU A 31 9.53 11.41 6.30
C LEU A 31 8.63 10.26 5.82
N THR A 32 8.86 9.06 6.34
CA THR A 32 8.03 7.88 6.05
C THR A 32 6.62 8.09 6.58
N THR A 33 6.46 8.55 7.82
CA THR A 33 5.15 8.83 8.41
C THR A 33 4.39 9.92 7.64
N ALA A 34 5.08 10.99 7.21
CA ALA A 34 4.48 12.04 6.38
C ALA A 34 4.00 11.50 5.03
N PHE A 35 4.80 10.66 4.38
CA PHE A 35 4.44 10.02 3.11
C PHE A 35 3.26 9.06 3.27
N ILE A 36 3.24 8.22 4.31
CA ILE A 36 2.10 7.34 4.64
C ILE A 36 0.84 8.18 4.87
N GLY A 37 0.93 9.25 5.66
CA GLY A 37 -0.22 10.13 5.92
C GLY A 37 -0.77 10.79 4.66
N TRP A 38 0.12 11.22 3.75
CA TRP A 38 -0.30 11.69 2.43
C TRP A 38 -0.98 10.59 1.62
N PHE A 39 -0.44 9.37 1.61
CA PHE A 39 -1.00 8.23 0.89
C PHE A 39 -2.39 7.86 1.39
N VAL A 40 -2.59 7.79 2.71
CA VAL A 40 -3.89 7.54 3.35
C VAL A 40 -4.93 8.57 2.89
N ARG A 41 -4.58 9.85 2.89
CA ARG A 41 -5.47 10.93 2.44
C ARG A 41 -5.74 10.86 0.94
N LYS A 42 -4.72 10.58 0.13
CA LYS A 42 -4.82 10.59 -1.34
C LYS A 42 -5.67 9.44 -1.88
N TYR A 43 -5.57 8.27 -1.25
CA TYR A 43 -6.26 7.05 -1.68
C TYR A 43 -7.41 6.64 -0.76
N HIS A 44 -7.80 7.50 0.19
CA HIS A 44 -8.87 7.24 1.15
C HIS A 44 -8.73 5.89 1.86
N VAL A 45 -7.52 5.55 2.28
CA VAL A 45 -7.23 4.27 2.92
C VAL A 45 -7.95 4.19 4.26
N ASN A 46 -8.81 3.18 4.44
CA ASN A 46 -9.48 2.96 5.71
C ASN A 46 -8.49 2.39 6.74
N MET A 47 -8.11 3.22 7.72
CA MET A 47 -7.23 2.82 8.83
C MET A 47 -7.99 2.17 9.99
N GLU A 48 -9.32 2.23 10.01
CA GLU A 48 -10.13 1.57 11.05
C GLU A 48 -10.11 0.05 10.90
N GLU A 49 -9.88 -0.46 9.69
CA GLU A 49 -9.75 -1.89 9.41
C GLU A 49 -8.34 -2.43 9.69
N ALA A 50 -7.34 -1.57 9.78
CA ALA A 50 -5.97 -1.99 10.08
C ALA A 50 -5.87 -2.50 11.53
N LEU A 51 -5.09 -3.56 11.75
CA LEU A 51 -4.81 -4.08 13.08
C LEU A 51 -4.20 -2.99 13.97
N ASN A 52 -3.29 -2.18 13.40
CA ASN A 52 -2.79 -0.96 14.01
C ASN A 52 -3.22 0.26 13.17
N GLY A 53 -4.15 1.05 13.71
CA GLY A 53 -4.65 2.25 13.07
C GLY A 53 -3.68 3.44 13.10
N ASP A 54 -2.68 3.42 13.98
CA ASP A 54 -1.70 4.51 14.08
C ASP A 54 -0.66 4.43 12.97
N ILE A 55 -0.69 5.39 12.05
CA ILE A 55 0.25 5.46 10.93
C ILE A 55 1.69 5.71 11.36
N ALA A 56 1.92 6.28 12.55
CA ALA A 56 3.27 6.53 13.07
C ALA A 56 3.96 5.25 13.54
N SER A 57 3.21 4.16 13.73
CA SER A 57 3.74 2.86 14.15
C SER A 57 4.53 2.13 13.05
N TYR A 58 4.34 2.51 11.77
CA TYR A 58 4.98 1.84 10.64
C TYR A 58 6.35 2.46 10.33
N ALA A 59 7.41 1.70 10.57
CA ALA A 59 8.79 2.17 10.35
C ALA A 59 9.16 2.42 8.88
N SER A 60 8.46 1.78 7.93
CA SER A 60 8.66 1.96 6.48
C SER A 60 7.31 1.96 5.75
N PHE A 61 7.29 2.51 4.53
CA PHE A 61 6.08 2.47 3.72
C PHE A 61 5.68 1.03 3.36
N ASN A 62 6.64 0.14 3.17
CA ASN A 62 6.38 -1.26 2.86
C ASN A 62 5.61 -1.96 4.00
N LEU A 63 5.97 -1.69 5.26
CA LEU A 63 5.25 -2.24 6.43
C LEU A 63 3.81 -1.73 6.50
N PHE A 64 3.57 -0.46 6.14
CA PHE A 64 2.22 0.09 6.00
C PHE A 64 1.45 -0.54 4.83
N PHE A 65 2.12 -0.77 3.70
CA PHE A 65 1.50 -1.32 2.49
C PHE A 65 1.01 -2.76 2.71
N THR A 66 1.77 -3.55 3.48
CA THR A 66 1.41 -4.92 3.88
C THR A 66 0.76 -4.99 5.27
N ARG A 67 0.14 -3.90 5.73
CA ARG A 67 -0.44 -3.85 7.09
C ARG A 67 -1.47 -4.98 7.29
N PRO A 68 -1.44 -5.68 8.43
CA PRO A 68 -2.47 -6.66 8.74
C PRO A 68 -3.81 -5.96 9.01
N LEU A 69 -4.90 -6.61 8.64
CA LEU A 69 -6.25 -6.18 8.99
C LEU A 69 -6.67 -6.76 10.36
N LYS A 70 -7.66 -6.13 11.00
CA LYS A 70 -8.27 -6.64 12.23
C LYS A 70 -8.91 -8.01 11.98
N PRO A 71 -8.84 -8.93 12.96
CA PRO A 71 -9.65 -10.15 12.93
C PRO A 71 -11.13 -9.81 12.71
N GLY A 72 -11.80 -10.58 11.87
CA GLY A 72 -13.22 -10.37 11.55
C GLY A 72 -13.51 -9.23 10.57
N ALA A 73 -12.52 -8.45 10.12
CA ALA A 73 -12.73 -7.44 9.07
C ALA A 73 -13.14 -8.06 7.71
N ARG A 74 -12.80 -9.33 7.49
CA ARG A 74 -13.14 -10.14 6.32
C ARG A 74 -13.67 -11.51 6.77
N PRO A 75 -14.94 -11.62 7.19
CA PRO A 75 -15.51 -12.92 7.53
C PRO A 75 -15.54 -13.79 6.26
N LEU A 76 -15.06 -15.04 6.38
CA LEU A 76 -15.12 -16.00 5.29
C LEU A 76 -16.52 -16.59 5.20
N ALA A 77 -17.07 -16.62 3.98
CA ALA A 77 -18.34 -17.30 3.71
C ALA A 77 -18.13 -18.81 3.64
N ASP A 78 -19.13 -19.59 4.08
CA ASP A 78 -19.15 -21.05 3.97
C ASP A 78 -19.56 -21.48 2.56
N ASN A 79 -18.67 -21.20 1.59
CA ASN A 79 -18.91 -21.39 0.17
C ASN A 79 -17.72 -22.13 -0.46
N ALA A 80 -17.96 -22.85 -1.57
CA ALA A 80 -16.89 -23.53 -2.31
C ALA A 80 -15.82 -22.57 -2.87
N PHE A 81 -16.20 -21.32 -3.15
CA PHE A 81 -15.30 -20.28 -3.61
C PHE A 81 -15.58 -18.97 -2.87
N VAL A 82 -14.51 -18.27 -2.52
CA VAL A 82 -14.54 -16.92 -1.90
C VAL A 82 -13.56 -16.01 -2.65
N CYS A 83 -13.77 -14.69 -2.56
CA CYS A 83 -12.84 -13.74 -3.16
C CYS A 83 -11.47 -13.83 -2.44
N PRO A 84 -10.34 -13.92 -3.18
CA PRO A 84 -9.04 -14.08 -2.54
C PRO A 84 -8.46 -12.76 -2.01
N VAL A 85 -8.93 -11.62 -2.52
CA VAL A 85 -8.36 -10.29 -2.24
C VAL A 85 -9.44 -9.21 -2.26
N ASP A 86 -9.12 -8.08 -1.64
CA ASP A 86 -9.87 -6.82 -1.80
C ASP A 86 -9.54 -6.18 -3.17
N GLY A 87 -10.49 -5.47 -3.79
CA GLY A 87 -10.34 -4.90 -5.13
C GLY A 87 -11.00 -3.54 -5.29
#